data_AF-A0AAV8Z549-F1
#
_entry.id   AF-A0AAV8Z549-F1
#
_cell.length_a   1.000
_cell.length_b   1.000
_cell.length_c   1.000
_cell.angle_alpha   90.00
_cell.angle_beta   90.00
_cell.angle_gamma   90.00
#
_symmetry.space_group_name_H-M   'P 1'
#
loop_
_entity.id
_entity.type
_entity.pdbx_description
1 polymer ?
#
loop_
_entity_poly.entity_id
_entity_poly.type
_entity_poly.pdbx_seq_one_letter_code
_entity_poly.pdbx_strand_id
1 'polypeptide(L)'
;MGTVELKDQVEVLKWLADSLGYIDLDRVAIHGWSYGGYLSLMGLIHYPDVFKIAIAGAPVTNWNLYDTGYTERYMDLPEHNPEGYYEGSVLNFINKFPEEENRLLIIHGLIDENVHFYHTSQLINGMIKARKAVPVANLSE
;
A
#
# COMPACT_ATOMS: atom_id res chain seq x y z
N MET A 1 -0.07 12.23 2.14
CA MET A 1 0.25 11.25 1.08
C MET A 1 -0.68 10.06 1.22
N GLY A 2 -1.07 9.42 0.10
CA GLY A 2 -1.92 8.22 0.06
C GLY A 2 -3.42 8.44 0.17
N THR A 3 -3.88 9.69 0.16
CA THR A 3 -5.29 10.05 0.34
C THR A 3 -5.98 10.50 -0.96
N VAL A 4 -5.23 11.05 -1.92
CA VAL A 4 -5.78 11.65 -3.14
C VAL A 4 -5.54 10.78 -4.37
N GLU A 5 -4.42 10.07 -4.41
CA GLU A 5 -3.89 9.39 -5.57
C GLU A 5 -4.81 8.26 -6.06
N LEU A 6 -5.37 7.50 -5.13
CA LEU A 6 -6.23 6.36 -5.45
C LEU A 6 -7.58 6.78 -6.01
N LYS A 7 -8.08 7.97 -5.64
CA LYS A 7 -9.33 8.49 -6.19
C LYS A 7 -9.19 8.67 -7.70
N ASP A 8 -8.10 9.29 -8.13
CA ASP A 8 -7.81 9.53 -9.54
C ASP A 8 -7.61 8.21 -10.30
N GLN A 9 -6.87 7.25 -9.70
CA GLN A 9 -6.68 5.92 -10.30
C GLN A 9 -8.02 5.19 -10.52
N VAL A 10 -8.92 5.24 -9.54
CA VAL A 10 -10.24 4.61 -9.64
C VAL A 10 -11.14 5.34 -10.65
N GLU A 11 -11.08 6.67 -10.70
CA GLU A 11 -11.84 7.47 -11.67
C GLU A 11 -11.45 7.15 -13.11
N VAL A 12 -10.14 7.17 -13.40
CA VAL A 12 -9.62 6.86 -14.75
C VAL A 12 -9.89 5.40 -15.12
N LEU A 13 -9.77 4.45 -14.18
CA LEU A 13 -10.09 3.04 -14.43
C LEU A 13 -11.56 2.87 -14.88
N LYS A 14 -12.51 3.51 -14.18
CA LYS A 14 -13.93 3.44 -14.53
C LYS A 14 -14.19 4.08 -15.89
N TRP A 15 -13.62 5.26 -16.14
CA TRP A 15 -13.74 5.93 -17.43
C TRP A 15 -13.21 5.08 -18.58
N LEU A 16 -12.06 4.42 -18.41
CA LEU A 16 -11.50 3.51 -19.41
C LEU A 16 -12.41 2.31 -19.64
N ALA A 17 -12.99 1.73 -18.57
CA ALA A 17 -13.88 0.59 -18.71
C ALA A 17 -15.14 0.93 -19.51
N ASP A 18 -15.76 2.08 -19.22
CA ASP A 18 -16.92 2.59 -19.94
C ASP A 18 -16.58 2.92 -21.41
N SER A 19 -15.38 3.43 -21.67
CA SER A 19 -14.97 3.88 -23.00
C SER A 19 -14.53 2.77 -23.94
N LEU A 20 -13.94 1.69 -23.40
CA LEU A 20 -13.28 0.64 -24.19
C LEU A 20 -14.12 -0.65 -24.32
N GLY A 21 -14.99 -0.93 -23.36
CA GLY A 21 -15.91 -2.07 -23.41
C GLY A 21 -15.29 -3.46 -23.22
N TYR A 22 -13.97 -3.56 -22.97
CA TYR A 22 -13.26 -4.83 -22.75
C TYR A 22 -12.52 -4.92 -21.41
N ILE A 23 -12.64 -3.91 -20.55
CA ILE A 23 -12.07 -3.94 -19.20
C ILE A 23 -13.09 -4.57 -18.25
N ASP A 24 -12.70 -5.65 -17.60
CA ASP A 24 -13.50 -6.35 -16.61
C ASP A 24 -13.21 -5.80 -15.20
N LEU A 25 -14.13 -4.99 -14.68
CA LEU A 25 -14.00 -4.37 -13.36
C LEU A 25 -14.12 -5.37 -12.19
N ASP A 26 -14.58 -6.60 -12.44
CA ASP A 26 -14.63 -7.64 -11.41
C ASP A 26 -13.27 -8.34 -11.22
N ARG A 27 -12.28 -8.09 -12.09
CA ARG A 27 -10.96 -8.75 -12.06
C ARG A 27 -9.80 -7.77 -12.17
N VAL A 28 -9.83 -6.71 -11.37
CA VAL A 28 -8.77 -5.68 -11.34
C VAL A 28 -7.74 -5.97 -10.23
N ALA A 29 -6.47 -5.89 -10.58
CA ALA A 29 -5.35 -5.92 -9.65
C ALA A 29 -4.60 -4.58 -9.63
N ILE A 30 -4.10 -4.18 -8.47
CA ILE A 30 -3.19 -3.05 -8.32
C ILE A 30 -1.79 -3.56 -8.01
N HIS A 31 -0.79 -3.02 -8.70
CA HIS A 31 0.60 -3.40 -8.51
C HIS A 31 1.52 -2.19 -8.63
N GLY A 32 2.53 -2.14 -7.76
CA GLY A 32 3.63 -1.21 -7.90
C GLY A 32 4.78 -1.51 -6.96
N TRP A 33 5.88 -0.79 -7.18
CA TRP A 33 7.09 -0.82 -6.37
C TRP A 33 7.31 0.51 -5.64
N SER A 34 7.98 0.49 -4.49
CA SER A 34 8.25 1.68 -3.68
C SER A 34 6.95 2.42 -3.34
N TYR A 35 6.80 3.68 -3.74
CA TYR A 35 5.55 4.43 -3.57
C TYR A 35 4.33 3.74 -4.23
N GLY A 36 4.54 3.06 -5.37
CA GLY A 36 3.48 2.26 -5.99
C GLY A 36 3.09 1.04 -5.16
N GLY A 37 4.05 0.45 -4.42
CA GLY A 37 3.76 -0.62 -3.46
C GLY A 37 2.95 -0.10 -2.28
N TYR A 38 3.30 1.09 -1.78
CA TYR A 38 2.50 1.81 -0.78
C TYR A 38 1.06 2.05 -1.27
N LEU A 39 0.88 2.61 -2.48
CA LEU A 39 -0.45 2.82 -3.06
C LEU A 39 -1.19 1.50 -3.33
N SER A 40 -0.50 0.41 -3.63
CA SER A 40 -1.12 -0.92 -3.78
C SER A 40 -1.75 -1.39 -2.46
N LEU A 41 -1.05 -1.20 -1.33
CA LEU A 41 -1.59 -1.50 0.01
C LEU A 41 -2.78 -0.60 0.34
N MET A 42 -2.65 0.71 0.16
CA MET A 42 -3.73 1.68 0.41
C MET A 42 -4.93 1.43 -0.50
N GLY A 43 -4.71 1.00 -1.75
CA GLY A 43 -5.76 0.63 -2.70
C GLY A 43 -6.58 -0.54 -2.20
N LEU A 44 -5.91 -1.59 -1.71
CA LEU A 44 -6.59 -2.76 -1.15
C LEU A 44 -7.38 -2.42 0.13
N ILE A 45 -6.87 -1.50 0.95
CA ILE A 45 -7.52 -1.04 2.19
C ILE A 45 -8.76 -0.19 1.91
N HIS A 46 -8.64 0.79 1.01
CA HIS A 46 -9.66 1.84 0.83
C HIS A 46 -10.64 1.55 -0.31
N TYR A 47 -10.25 0.72 -1.28
CA TYR A 47 -11.07 0.35 -2.42
C TYR A 47 -11.10 -1.17 -2.64
N PRO A 48 -11.41 -1.99 -1.62
CA PRO A 48 -11.40 -3.46 -1.73
C PRO A 48 -12.43 -3.98 -2.74
N ASP A 49 -13.48 -3.22 -3.05
CA ASP A 49 -14.47 -3.58 -4.06
C ASP A 49 -13.95 -3.37 -5.49
N VAL A 50 -12.99 -2.45 -5.67
CA VAL A 50 -12.35 -2.17 -6.96
C VAL A 50 -11.16 -3.11 -7.17
N PHE A 51 -10.21 -3.12 -6.22
CA PHE A 51 -8.98 -3.90 -6.36
C PHE A 51 -9.12 -5.26 -5.67
N LYS A 52 -9.23 -6.32 -6.48
CA LYS A 52 -9.40 -7.69 -5.97
C LYS A 52 -8.09 -8.22 -5.37
N ILE A 53 -6.97 -7.87 -5.99
CA ILE A 53 -5.62 -8.27 -5.58
C ILE A 53 -4.70 -7.05 -5.55
N ALA A 54 -3.82 -6.98 -4.55
CA ALA A 54 -2.71 -6.04 -4.52
C ALA A 54 -1.36 -6.76 -4.48
N ILE A 55 -0.40 -6.31 -5.29
CA ILE A 55 0.99 -6.77 -5.27
C ILE A 55 1.88 -5.58 -4.92
N ALA A 56 2.37 -5.55 -3.68
CA ALA A 56 3.13 -4.43 -3.14
C ALA A 56 4.63 -4.77 -3.05
N GLY A 57 5.44 -4.16 -3.92
CA GLY A 57 6.90 -4.27 -3.91
C GLY A 57 7.56 -3.14 -3.11
N ALA A 58 8.47 -3.48 -2.20
CA ALA A 58 9.22 -2.56 -1.33
C ALA A 58 8.39 -1.37 -0.77
N PRO A 59 7.22 -1.60 -0.13
CA PRO A 59 6.32 -0.52 0.23
C PRO A 59 6.80 0.25 1.48
N VAL A 60 6.65 1.57 1.46
CA VAL A 60 6.66 2.38 2.68
C VAL A 60 5.35 2.11 3.44
N THR A 61 5.44 1.60 4.66
CA THR A 61 4.27 1.25 5.48
C THR A 61 3.95 2.26 6.59
N ASN A 62 4.92 3.11 6.96
CA ASN A 62 4.79 4.16 7.96
C ASN A 62 5.80 5.28 7.65
N TRP A 63 5.31 6.48 7.39
CA TRP A 63 6.15 7.64 7.03
C TRP A 63 7.15 8.07 8.12
N ASN A 64 6.93 7.72 9.39
CA ASN A 64 7.90 7.99 10.46
C ASN A 64 9.18 7.15 10.36
N LEU A 65 9.21 6.12 9.51
CA LEU A 65 10.35 5.22 9.36
C LEU A 65 11.20 5.55 8.12
N TYR A 66 10.77 6.53 7.32
CA TYR A 66 11.45 6.93 6.09
C TYR A 66 12.33 8.16 6.31
N ASP A 67 13.17 8.53 5.33
CA ASP A 67 14.15 9.60 5.51
C ASP A 67 13.51 10.98 5.71
N THR A 68 14.22 11.86 6.44
CA THR A 68 13.75 13.21 6.75
C THR A 68 13.61 14.08 5.50
N GLY A 69 14.57 14.03 4.57
CA GLY A 69 14.63 14.91 3.40
C GLY A 69 13.45 14.73 2.45
N TYR A 70 13.01 13.49 2.24
CA TYR A 70 11.82 13.17 1.46
C TYR A 70 10.55 13.44 2.27
N THR A 71 10.47 12.87 3.48
CA THR A 71 9.22 12.86 4.23
C THR A 71 8.81 14.27 4.64
N GLU A 72 9.71 15.06 5.23
CA GLU A 72 9.39 16.42 5.69
C GLU A 72 9.03 17.35 4.53
N ARG A 73 9.60 17.12 3.33
CA ARG A 73 9.29 17.91 2.14
C ARG A 73 7.82 17.76 1.70
N TYR A 74 7.25 16.56 1.80
CA TYR A 74 5.91 16.27 1.27
C TYR A 74 4.85 16.11 2.38
N MET A 75 5.27 15.83 3.61
CA MET A 75 4.40 15.55 4.74
C MET A 75 4.56 16.56 5.89
N ASP A 76 5.47 17.53 5.80
CA ASP A 76 5.88 18.40 6.92
C ASP A 76 6.45 17.58 8.10
N LEU A 77 6.78 18.22 9.21
CA LEU A 77 7.15 17.55 10.45
C LEU A 77 5.95 16.82 11.05
N PRO A 78 6.15 15.65 11.70
CA PRO A 78 5.05 14.91 12.34
C PRO A 78 4.26 15.74 13.36
N GLU A 79 4.92 16.70 14.02
CA GLU A 79 4.33 17.61 14.99
C GLU A 79 3.36 18.62 14.35
N HIS A 80 3.60 18.99 13.10
CA HIS A 80 2.78 19.93 12.34
C HIS A 80 1.71 19.23 11.48
N ASN A 81 1.90 17.95 11.15
CA ASN A 81 0.96 17.17 10.36
C ASN A 81 0.63 15.78 10.95
N PRO A 82 0.20 15.70 12.22
CA PRO A 82 -0.06 14.42 12.88
C PRO A 82 -1.15 13.60 12.16
N GLU A 83 -2.17 14.27 11.61
CA GLU A 83 -3.25 13.63 10.87
C GLU A 83 -2.74 13.04 9.55
N GLY A 84 -1.94 13.78 8.78
CA GLY A 84 -1.37 13.27 7.53
C GLY A 84 -0.47 12.06 7.74
N TYR A 85 0.36 12.04 8.80
CA TYR A 85 1.15 10.87 9.16
C TYR A 85 0.27 9.68 9.60
N TYR A 86 -0.84 9.94 10.28
CA TYR A 86 -1.80 8.91 10.66
C TYR A 86 -2.51 8.31 9.43
N GLU A 87 -3.11 9.15 8.59
CA GLU A 87 -3.83 8.74 7.38
C GLU A 87 -2.90 8.14 6.33
N GLY A 88 -1.65 8.59 6.27
CA GLY A 88 -0.66 8.08 5.33
C GLY A 88 -0.04 6.74 5.76
N SER A 89 -0.25 6.28 6.99
CA SER A 89 0.38 5.05 7.52
C SER A 89 -0.53 3.84 7.35
N VAL A 90 -0.07 2.87 6.55
CA VAL A 90 -0.74 1.59 6.33
C VAL A 90 -0.99 0.86 7.65
N LEU A 91 -0.08 0.99 8.62
CA LEU A 91 -0.15 0.31 9.91
C LEU A 91 -1.38 0.73 10.76
N ASN A 92 -1.97 1.89 10.49
CA ASN A 92 -3.18 2.34 11.19
C ASN A 92 -4.45 1.67 10.65
N PHE A 93 -4.37 1.00 9.50
CA PHE A 93 -5.51 0.42 8.80
C PHE A 93 -5.41 -1.10 8.65
N ILE A 94 -4.59 -1.77 9.46
CA ILE A 94 -4.41 -3.24 9.42
C ILE A 94 -5.75 -3.99 9.41
N ASN A 95 -6.71 -3.54 10.22
CA ASN A 95 -8.01 -4.21 10.34
C ASN A 95 -8.88 -4.10 9.08
N LYS A 96 -8.58 -3.14 8.19
CA LYS A 96 -9.27 -2.93 6.92
C LYS A 96 -8.72 -3.79 5.78
N PHE A 97 -7.60 -4.49 5.97
CA PHE A 97 -7.20 -5.49 4.98
C PHE A 97 -8.29 -6.57 4.86
N PRO A 98 -8.52 -7.08 3.64
CA PRO A 98 -9.45 -8.17 3.42
C PRO A 98 -9.15 -9.39 4.29
N GLU A 99 -10.20 -10.11 4.70
CA GLU A 99 -10.05 -11.37 5.44
C GLU A 99 -9.71 -12.53 4.50
N GLU A 100 -10.08 -12.43 3.22
CA GLU A 100 -9.87 -13.50 2.26
C GLU A 100 -8.39 -13.66 1.90
N GLU A 101 -7.94 -14.91 1.87
CA GLU A 101 -6.61 -15.26 1.38
C GLU A 101 -6.47 -14.91 -0.12
N ASN A 102 -5.23 -14.84 -0.60
CA ASN A 102 -4.89 -14.58 -2.01
C ASN A 102 -5.27 -13.19 -2.55
N ARG A 103 -5.55 -12.23 -1.66
CA ARG A 103 -5.85 -10.83 -2.02
C ARG A 103 -4.64 -9.89 -1.94
N LEU A 104 -3.54 -10.34 -1.34
CA LEU A 104 -2.33 -9.55 -1.16
C LEU A 104 -1.11 -10.39 -1.57
N LEU A 105 -0.06 -9.73 -2.02
CA LEU A 105 1.30 -10.25 -2.09
C LEU A 105 2.26 -9.12 -1.73
N ILE A 106 3.13 -9.33 -0.75
CA ILE A 106 4.18 -8.39 -0.39
C ILE A 106 5.53 -8.94 -0.89
N ILE A 107 6.28 -8.11 -1.61
CA ILE A 107 7.62 -8.42 -2.11
C ILE A 107 8.58 -7.39 -1.55
N HIS A 108 9.70 -7.81 -0.98
CA HIS A 108 10.70 -6.88 -0.45
C HIS A 108 12.09 -7.53 -0.43
N GLY A 109 13.13 -6.80 -0.86
CA GLY A 109 14.52 -7.22 -0.71
C GLY A 109 14.99 -7.05 0.74
N LEU A 110 15.70 -8.04 1.28
CA LEU A 110 16.18 -8.00 2.67
C LEU A 110 17.28 -6.95 2.92
N ILE A 111 18.03 -6.60 1.87
CA ILE A 111 19.17 -5.70 1.94
C ILE A 111 18.85 -4.28 1.45
N ASP A 112 17.57 -3.96 1.24
CA ASP A 112 17.14 -2.62 0.79
C ASP A 112 17.55 -1.55 1.81
N GLU A 113 18.47 -0.68 1.41
CA GLU A 113 19.01 0.41 2.20
C GLU A 113 18.22 1.70 2.07
N ASN A 114 17.25 1.76 1.16
CA ASN A 114 16.42 2.94 0.91
C ASN A 114 15.04 2.81 1.60
N VAL A 115 14.24 1.81 1.21
CA VAL A 115 13.03 1.44 1.96
C VAL A 115 13.42 0.23 2.81
N HIS A 116 13.84 0.46 4.05
CA HIS A 116 14.28 -0.65 4.89
C HIS A 116 13.22 -1.74 5.03
N PHE A 117 13.63 -3.01 4.96
CA PHE A 117 12.76 -4.18 5.16
C PHE A 117 11.95 -4.12 6.47
N TYR A 118 12.40 -3.32 7.44
CA TYR A 118 11.66 -2.99 8.65
C TYR A 118 10.22 -2.54 8.39
N HIS A 119 9.95 -1.83 7.29
CA HIS A 119 8.59 -1.49 6.86
C HIS A 119 7.70 -2.73 6.66
N THR A 120 8.18 -3.71 5.90
CA THR A 120 7.46 -4.97 5.65
C THR A 120 7.37 -5.80 6.93
N SER A 121 8.43 -5.85 7.75
CA SER A 121 8.43 -6.56 9.02
C SER A 121 7.36 -6.04 9.98
N GLN A 122 7.20 -4.72 10.10
CA GLN A 122 6.17 -4.09 10.93
C GLN A 122 4.75 -4.36 10.43
N LEU A 123 4.56 -4.33 9.11
CA LEU A 123 3.28 -4.69 8.49
C LEU A 123 2.91 -6.15 8.77
N ILE A 124 3.83 -7.09 8.55
CA ILE A 124 3.66 -8.52 8.84
C ILE A 124 3.27 -8.71 10.32
N ASN A 125 4.00 -8.09 11.24
CA ASN A 125 3.73 -8.18 12.67
C ASN A 125 2.32 -7.64 13.02
N GLY A 126 1.92 -6.52 12.43
CA GLY A 126 0.58 -5.95 12.59
C GLY A 126 -0.50 -6.92 12.08
N MET A 127 -0.33 -7.47 10.89
CA MET A 127 -1.27 -8.42 10.28
C MET A 127 -1.40 -9.71 11.10
N ILE A 128 -0.29 -10.28 11.59
CA ILE A 128 -0.30 -11.46 12.48
C ILE A 128 -1.10 -11.18 13.75
N LYS A 129 -0.86 -10.03 14.40
CA LYS A 129 -1.58 -9.63 15.62
C LYS A 129 -3.09 -9.45 15.37
N ALA A 130 -3.45 -8.96 14.19
CA ALA A 130 -4.83 -8.81 13.75
C ALA A 130 -5.44 -10.11 13.17
N ARG A 131 -4.70 -11.22 13.16
CA ARG A 131 -5.11 -12.52 12.59
C ARG A 131 -5.49 -12.48 11.10
N LYS A 132 -4.83 -11.60 10.35
CA LYS A 132 -4.97 -11.51 8.89
C LYS A 132 -4.02 -12.48 8.18
N ALA A 133 -4.37 -12.90 6.97
CA ALA A 133 -3.50 -13.72 6.12
C ALA A 133 -2.23 -12.93 5.70
N VAL A 134 -1.07 -13.59 5.69
CA VAL A 134 0.23 -12.94 5.41
C VAL A 134 0.98 -13.63 4.26
N PRO A 135 0.77 -13.16 3.01
CA PRO A 135 1.45 -13.66 1.82
C PRO A 135 2.71 -12.84 1.49
N VAL A 136 3.89 -13.36 1.82
CA VAL A 136 5.18 -12.64 1.66
C VAL A 136 6.13 -13.44 0.78
N ALA A 137 6.71 -12.78 -0.21
CA ALA A 137 7.82 -13.28 -1.03
C ALA A 137 9.08 -12.46 -0.78
N ASN A 138 10.23 -13.15 -0.71
CA ASN A 138 11.54 -12.53 -0.51
C ASN A 138 12.35 -12.63 -1.81
N LEU A 139 13.00 -11.52 -2.19
CA LEU A 139 13.99 -11.53 -3.27
C LEU A 139 15.38 -11.60 -2.66
N SER A 140 16.03 -12.76 -2.84
CA SER A 140 17.45 -12.92 -2.59
C SER A 140 18.20 -12.66 -3.88
N GLU A 141 18.92 -11.54 -3.95
CA GLU A 141 20.06 -11.38 -4.86
C GLU A 141 21.32 -11.09 -4.02
#